data_AF-A0A2U9BU13-F1
#
_entry.id   AF-A0A2U9BU13-F1
#
_cell.length_a   1.000
_cell.length_b   1.000
_cell.length_c   1.000
_cell.angle_alpha   90.00
_cell.angle_beta   90.00
_cell.angle_gamma   90.00
#
_symmetry.space_group_name_H-M   'P 1'
#
loop_
_entity.id
_entity.type
_entity.pdbx_description
1 polymer ?
#
loop_
_entity_poly.entity_id
_entity_poly.type
_entity_poly.pdbx_seq_one_letter_code
_entity_poly.pdbx_strand_id
1 'polypeptide(L)' 'MTGDIPFTGRLSRTNHNGDTHWTYITGTYNDVSVGEINAVVERCQPVPHVVRCPQAQD' A
#
# COMPACT_ATOMS: atom_id res chain seq x y z
N MET A 1 -6.11 4.81 -3.52
CA MET A 1 -6.91 4.25 -4.63
C MET A 1 -7.83 3.22 -3.99
N THR A 2 -9.14 3.27 -4.21
CA THR A 2 -10.07 2.28 -3.64
C THR A 2 -10.33 1.20 -4.68
N GLY A 3 -10.20 -0.07 -4.28
CA GLY A 3 -10.52 -1.22 -5.11
C GLY A 3 -11.85 -1.81 -4.69
N ASP A 4 -12.83 -1.84 -5.60
CA ASP A 4 -14.12 -2.49 -5.42
C ASP A 4 -14.10 -3.83 -6.18
N ILE A 5 -13.76 -4.91 -5.49
CA ILE A 5 -13.58 -6.23 -6.13
C ILE A 5 -14.81 -7.10 -5.86
N PRO A 6 -15.65 -7.42 -6.87
CA PRO A 6 -16.79 -8.30 -6.67
C PRO A 6 -16.33 -9.73 -6.40
N PHE A 7 -16.98 -10.41 -5.46
CA PHE A 7 -16.72 -11.81 -5.16
C PHE A 7 -18.01 -12.62 -5.06
N THR A 8 -17.87 -13.92 -5.35
CA THR A 8 -18.86 -14.95 -5.05
C THR A 8 -18.20 -16.03 -4.21
N GLY A 9 -18.69 -16.25 -2.99
CA GLY A 9 -18.15 -17.24 -2.05
C GLY A 9 -19.16 -18.34 -1.74
N ARG A 10 -18.69 -19.54 -1.40
CA ARG A 10 -19.52 -20.60 -0.83
C ARG A 10 -19.42 -20.56 0.69
N LEU A 11 -20.52 -20.22 1.37
CA LEU A 11 -20.63 -20.32 2.82
C LEU A 11 -21.13 -21.72 3.17
N SER A 12 -20.38 -22.47 3.97
CA SER A 12 -20.73 -23.82 4.39
C SER A 12 -20.78 -23.89 5.92
N ARG A 13 -21.82 -24.52 6.47
CA ARG A 13 -21.96 -24.79 7.89
C ARG A 13 -22.20 -26.28 8.11
N THR A 14 -21.32 -26.90 8.88
CA THR A 14 -21.52 -28.25 9.40
C THR A 14 -22.03 -28.16 10.83
N ASN A 15 -23.21 -28.73 11.07
CA ASN A 15 -23.84 -28.76 12.39
C ASN A 15 -23.25 -29.87 13.26
N HIS A 16 -23.50 -29.81 14.57
CA HIS A 16 -22.97 -30.80 15.52
C HIS A 16 -23.42 -32.25 15.22
N ASN A 17 -24.58 -32.40 14.59
CA ASN A 17 -25.10 -33.69 14.14
C ASN A 17 -24.44 -34.21 12.83
N GLY A 18 -23.49 -33.47 12.24
CA GLY A 18 -22.80 -33.84 11.01
C GLY A 18 -23.43 -33.29 9.73
N ASP A 19 -24.66 -32.75 9.81
CA ASP A 19 -25.34 -32.22 8.62
C ASP A 19 -24.65 -30.95 8.11
N THR A 20 -24.35 -30.93 6.82
CA THR A 20 -23.71 -29.78 6.17
C THR A 20 -24.69 -29.10 5.23
N HIS A 21 -24.89 -27.80 5.47
CA HIS A 21 -25.62 -26.92 4.57
C HIS A 21 -24.66 -25.92 3.96
N TRP A 22 -24.95 -25.49 2.73
CA TRP A 22 -24.18 -24.45 2.08
C TRP A 22 -25.09 -23.51 1.28
N THR A 23 -24.60 -22.30 1.05
CA THR A 23 -25.20 -21.32 0.15
C THR A 23 -24.11 -20.54 -0.58
N TYR A 24 -24.46 -19.95 -1.71
CA TYR A 24 -23.63 -18.93 -2.34
C TYR A 24 -23.93 -17.56 -1.74
N ILE A 25 -22.90 -16.77 -1.56
CA ILE A 25 -22.98 -15.36 -1.18
C ILE A 25 -22.23 -14.52 -2.20
N THR A 26 -22.72 -13.31 -2.43
CA THR A 26 -22.07 -12.31 -3.29
C THR A 26 -21.80 -11.06 -2.48
N GLY A 27 -20.71 -10.36 -2.79
CA GLY A 27 -20.39 -9.08 -2.16
C GLY A 27 -19.28 -8.35 -2.87
N THR A 28 -18.91 -7.20 -2.33
CA THR A 28 -17.77 -6.40 -2.80
C THR A 28 -16.74 -6.36 -1.69
N TYR A 29 -15.50 -6.73 -2.01
CA TYR A 29 -14.36 -6.52 -1.14
C TYR A 29 -13.84 -5.10 -1.38
N ASN A 30 -13.99 -4.25 -0.36
CA ASN A 30 -13.52 -2.87 -0.39
C ASN A 30 -12.11 -2.82 0.19
N ASP A 31 -11.13 -2.46 -0.64
CA ASP A 31 -9.74 -2.29 -0.20
C ASP A 31 -9.26 -0.85 -0.43
N VAL A 32 -8.35 -0.40 0.41
CA VAL A 32 -7.65 0.88 0.26
C VAL A 32 -6.18 0.57 0.03
N SER A 33 -5.77 0.59 -1.23
CA SER A 33 -4.35 0.42 -1.58
C SER A 33 -3.62 1.76 -1.49
N VAL A 34 -2.50 1.75 -0.78
CA VAL A 34 -1.48 2.80 -0.84
C VAL A 34 -0.63 2.49 -2.07
N GLY A 35 -0.64 3.38 -3.05
CA GLY A 35 0.18 3.25 -4.25
C GLY A 35 1.68 3.41 -3.95
N GLU A 36 2.50 3.33 -4.98
CA GLU A 36 3.96 3.51 -4.87
C GLU A 36 4.31 4.85 -4.20
N ILE A 37 5.19 4.78 -3.19
CA ILE A 37 5.70 5.96 -2.48
C ILE A 37 6.89 6.50 -3.28
N ASN A 38 6.71 7.69 -3.86
CA ASN A 38 7.76 8.39 -4.59
C ASN A 38 8.34 9.52 -3.73
N ALA A 39 9.66 9.71 -3.81
CA ALA A 39 10.35 10.84 -3.19
C ALA A 39 10.68 11.89 -4.27
N VAL A 40 10.27 13.14 -4.05
CA VAL A 40 10.67 14.26 -4.89
C VAL A 40 11.94 14.87 -4.29
N VAL A 41 13.03 14.85 -5.05
CA VAL A 41 14.30 15.48 -4.66
C VAL A 41 14.47 16.77 -5.46
N GLU A 42 14.53 17.90 -4.76
CA GLU A 42 14.84 19.18 -5.38
C GLU A 42 16.35 19.40 -5.45
N ARG A 43 16.82 20.06 -6.52
CA ARG A 43 18.23 20.45 -6.63
C ARG A 43 18.56 21.55 -5.62
N CYS A 44 19.70 21.42 -4.95
CA CYS A 44 20.24 22.48 -4.12
C CYS A 44 20.44 23.77 -4.92
N GLN A 45 20.05 24.90 -4.33
CA GLN A 45 20.45 26.21 -4.84
C GLN A 45 21.91 26.49 -4.49
N PRO A 46 22.70 27.14 -5.36
CA PRO A 46 24.04 27.60 -5.02
C PRO A 46 24.00 28.48 -3.77
N VAL A 47 24.85 28.18 -2.79
CA VAL A 47 25.00 29.02 -1.60
C VAL A 47 25.93 30.18 -1.97
N PRO A 48 25.46 31.45 -1.95
CA PRO A 48 26.33 32.59 -2.15
C PRO A 48 27.24 32.76 -0.92
N HIS A 49 28.48 33.22 -1.14
CA HIS A 49 29.45 33.52 -0.08
C HIS A 49 29.93 32.30 0.74
N VAL A 50 30.26 31.20 0.08
CA VAL A 50 30.87 30.04 0.76
C VAL A 50 32.26 30.37 1.32
N VAL A 51 32.49 29.97 2.57
CA VAL A 51 33.82 29.98 3.18
C VAL A 51 34.68 28.97 2.42
N ARG A 52 35.81 29.42 1.87
CA ARG A 52 36.73 28.53 1.15
C ARG A 52 37.37 27.54 2.11
N CYS A 53 37.50 26.29 1.69
CA CYS A 53 38.28 25.30 2.43
C CYS A 53 39.71 25.81 2.64
N PRO A 54 40.34 25.54 3.80
CA PRO A 54 41.75 25.85 4.00
C PRO A 54 42.57 25.13 2.94
N GLN A 55 43.48 25.84 2.27
CA GLN A 55 44.44 25.20 1.39
C GLN A 55 45.42 24.40 2.26
N ALA A 56 45.55 23.11 2.01
CA ALA A 56 46.60 22.31 2.61
C ALA A 56 47.95 22.92 2.18
N GLN A 57 48.76 23.34 3.16
CA GLN A 57 50.13 23.77 2.93
C GLN A 57 50.98 22.49 2.86
N ASP A 58 51.61 22.26 1.71
CA ASP A 58 52.61 21.20 1.48
C ASP A 58 53.97 21.64 2.04
#